data_AF-A0A2A3ZMK4-F1
#
_entry.id   AF-A0A2A3ZMK4-F1
#
_cell.length_a   1.000
_cell.length_b   1.000
_cell.length_c   1.000
_cell.angle_alpha   90.00
_cell.angle_beta   90.00
_cell.angle_gamma   90.00
#
_symmetry.space_group_name_H-M   'P 1'
#
loop_
_entity.id
_entity.type
_entity.pdbx_description
1 polymer ?
#
loop_
_entity_poly.entity_id
_entity_poly.type
_entity_poly.pdbx_seq_one_letter_code
_entity_poly.pdbx_strand_id
1 'polypeptide(L)'
;MTDVVVIGGGQAGLAAGYFLRRTGLEFVILDYHAGAGGAWQHGWQSLRLFSPAGYSPLPGWPMPAQKGESFPTADHVIDYLTRYEHRYDLPVHRPVHVSNVYQDRGQLFVDTDTGTLETTAVISATGTWQRPYVPAYPGCEDFTGRQLHTVEYDSPEDYTDQRVVIVGGGNSAAQIVAEVSTVAQTLWVTQRRPRFMPDDVDGRVLFDVATAREAAQRAGRDHDGVSGLGDIVMVPPVRAARDRGDLNALPMFERLTSAGVSWADGSEYSCDAIIWCTGFKPHLNHLNGLELTWKNGHPVTEGTQSIDASGLHLLGYGDWTGFASATIIGAARTAKSAVADVNKYVRSTQAQ
;
A
#
# COMPACT_ATOMS: atom_id res chain seq x y z
N MET A 1 10.43 8.57 28.02
CA MET A 1 10.22 9.64 27.05
C MET A 1 11.12 9.35 25.88
N THR A 2 10.57 9.24 24.67
CA THR A 2 11.33 8.92 23.45
C THR A 2 11.10 10.05 22.45
N ASP A 3 12.12 10.52 21.73
CA ASP A 3 11.96 11.70 20.86
C ASP A 3 10.95 11.45 19.74
N VAL A 4 10.98 10.27 19.13
CA VAL A 4 10.13 9.91 17.99
C VAL A 4 9.55 8.50 18.13
N VAL A 5 8.24 8.37 18.00
CA VAL A 5 7.57 7.07 17.83
C VAL A 5 7.17 6.89 16.37
N VAL A 6 7.64 5.81 15.74
CA VAL A 6 7.19 5.38 14.42
C VAL A 6 6.15 4.27 14.59
N ILE A 7 4.95 4.45 14.06
CA ILE A 7 3.86 3.48 14.17
C ILE A 7 3.74 2.72 12.84
N GLY A 8 4.13 1.45 12.84
CA GLY A 8 4.18 0.56 11.68
C GLY A 8 5.61 0.18 11.29
N GLY A 9 5.91 -1.12 11.28
CA GLY A 9 7.23 -1.70 10.98
C GLY A 9 7.36 -2.27 9.57
N GLY A 10 6.52 -1.80 8.64
CA GLY A 10 6.62 -2.11 7.22
C GLY A 10 7.67 -1.26 6.49
N GLN A 11 7.72 -1.37 5.16
CA GLN A 11 8.74 -0.69 4.33
C GLN A 11 8.86 0.83 4.56
N ALA A 12 7.76 1.54 4.85
CA ALA A 12 7.76 2.97 5.12
C ALA A 12 8.34 3.31 6.51
N GLY A 13 7.99 2.53 7.53
CA GLY A 13 8.56 2.68 8.87
C GLY A 13 10.05 2.35 8.91
N LEU A 14 10.48 1.30 8.22
CA LEU A 14 11.90 0.94 8.11
C LEU A 14 12.70 2.00 7.34
N ALA A 15 12.12 2.60 6.29
CA ALA A 15 12.73 3.74 5.60
C ALA A 15 12.91 4.95 6.54
N ALA A 16 11.90 5.25 7.38
CA ALA A 16 12.00 6.31 8.38
C ALA A 16 13.09 5.99 9.41
N GLY A 17 13.11 4.77 9.95
CA GLY A 17 14.13 4.29 10.89
C GLY A 17 15.56 4.42 10.35
N TYR A 18 15.78 4.13 9.06
CA TYR A 18 17.09 4.31 8.43
C TYR A 18 17.60 5.75 8.45
N PHE A 19 16.72 6.74 8.28
CA PHE A 19 17.10 8.14 8.36
C PHE A 19 17.19 8.62 9.82
N LEU A 20 16.30 8.17 10.70
CA LEU A 20 16.28 8.53 12.13
C LEU A 20 17.57 8.09 12.83
N ARG A 21 18.10 6.89 12.55
CA ARG A 21 19.40 6.47 13.13
C ARG A 21 20.58 7.39 12.81
N ARG A 22 20.44 8.31 11.85
CA ARG A 22 21.47 9.28 11.44
C ARG A 22 21.29 10.66 12.08
N THR A 23 20.19 10.89 12.81
CA THR A 23 19.89 12.19 13.43
C THR A 23 20.42 12.30 14.86
N GLY A 24 20.67 11.15 15.51
CA GLY A 24 21.02 11.07 16.92
C GLY A 24 19.84 11.22 17.89
N LEU A 25 18.60 11.24 17.37
CA LEU A 25 17.38 11.23 18.19
C LEU A 25 17.10 9.82 18.72
N GLU A 26 16.50 9.74 19.91
CA GLU A 26 15.97 8.49 20.45
C GLU A 26 14.65 8.16 19.74
N PHE A 27 14.54 6.98 19.14
CA PHE A 27 13.30 6.57 18.48
C PHE A 27 12.99 5.10 18.67
N VAL A 28 11.71 4.77 18.51
CA VAL A 28 11.21 3.40 18.53
C VAL A 28 10.27 3.17 17.35
N ILE A 29 10.25 1.97 16.81
CA ILE A 29 9.27 1.54 15.79
C ILE A 29 8.35 0.51 16.44
N LEU A 30 7.05 0.76 16.43
CA LEU A 30 6.04 -0.13 17.01
C LEU A 30 5.27 -0.80 15.88
N ASP A 31 5.23 -2.13 15.84
CA ASP A 31 4.55 -2.87 14.78
C ASP A 31 3.66 -3.98 15.34
N TYR A 32 2.44 -4.07 14.81
CA TYR A 32 1.41 -4.96 15.34
C TYR A 32 1.60 -6.42 14.84
N HIS A 33 2.36 -6.62 13.76
CA HIS A 33 2.63 -7.96 13.25
C HIS A 33 3.55 -8.75 14.18
N ALA A 34 3.45 -10.07 14.17
CA ALA A 34 4.35 -10.95 14.92
C ALA A 34 5.77 -10.98 14.33
N GLY A 35 5.91 -10.77 13.01
CA GLY A 35 7.17 -10.78 12.28
C GLY A 35 7.34 -9.57 11.38
N ALA A 36 8.57 -9.41 10.85
CA ALA A 36 8.89 -8.40 9.85
C ALA A 36 8.21 -8.72 8.50
N GLY A 37 8.19 -7.72 7.61
CA GLY A 37 7.59 -7.84 6.28
C GLY A 37 6.33 -6.99 6.09
N GLY A 38 5.70 -6.54 7.17
CA GLY A 38 4.48 -5.74 7.09
C GLY A 38 3.38 -6.46 6.29
N ALA A 39 2.67 -5.73 5.43
CA ALA A 39 1.59 -6.28 4.60
C ALA A 39 2.01 -7.39 3.62
N TRP A 40 3.30 -7.51 3.29
CA TRP A 40 3.79 -8.56 2.39
C TRP A 40 3.56 -9.98 2.94
N GLN A 41 3.45 -10.12 4.26
CA GLN A 41 3.11 -11.38 4.96
C GLN A 41 1.73 -11.93 4.58
N HIS A 42 0.92 -11.13 3.90
CA HIS A 42 -0.46 -11.46 3.54
C HIS A 42 -0.72 -11.32 2.04
N GLY A 43 0.35 -11.28 1.24
CA GLY A 43 0.23 -11.44 -0.20
C GLY A 43 -0.21 -12.85 -0.56
N TRP A 44 -0.93 -12.99 -1.66
CA TRP A 44 -1.26 -14.31 -2.22
C TRP A 44 0.00 -15.04 -2.69
N GLN A 45 -0.05 -16.36 -2.81
CA GLN A 45 1.14 -17.21 -2.92
C GLN A 45 2.04 -16.85 -4.12
N SER A 46 1.44 -16.51 -5.25
CA SER A 46 2.16 -16.14 -6.47
C SER A 46 2.56 -14.67 -6.55
N LEU A 47 2.23 -13.86 -5.53
CA LEU A 47 2.45 -12.42 -5.54
C LEU A 47 3.93 -12.12 -5.79
N ARG A 48 4.15 -11.31 -6.83
CA ARG A 48 5.45 -10.78 -7.22
C ARG A 48 5.37 -9.28 -7.34
N LEU A 49 6.51 -8.63 -7.15
CA LEU A 49 6.67 -7.23 -7.53
C LEU A 49 6.42 -7.06 -9.03
N PHE A 50 6.14 -5.82 -9.40
CA PHE A 50 5.99 -5.38 -10.80
C PHE A 50 7.23 -4.64 -11.29
N SER A 51 8.33 -4.69 -10.53
CA SER A 51 9.64 -4.12 -10.84
C SER A 51 10.77 -5.03 -10.34
N PRO A 52 11.92 -5.08 -11.03
CA PRO A 52 13.07 -5.86 -10.56
C PRO A 52 13.59 -5.35 -9.22
N ALA A 53 14.32 -6.19 -8.47
CA ALA A 53 14.86 -5.85 -7.15
C ALA A 53 15.65 -4.53 -7.12
N GLY A 54 16.48 -4.28 -8.14
CA GLY A 54 17.27 -3.05 -8.26
C GLY A 54 16.44 -1.75 -8.36
N TYR A 55 15.15 -1.86 -8.70
CA TYR A 55 14.19 -0.76 -8.78
C TYR A 55 13.21 -0.72 -7.60
N SER A 56 13.45 -1.56 -6.60
CA SER A 56 12.72 -1.55 -5.32
C SER A 56 13.67 -1.43 -4.12
N PRO A 57 14.61 -0.46 -4.09
CA PRO A 57 15.50 -0.29 -2.96
C PRO A 57 14.85 0.49 -1.81
N LEU A 58 15.11 0.05 -0.59
CA LEU A 58 15.07 0.91 0.60
C LEU A 58 16.39 1.67 0.72
N PRO A 59 16.46 2.76 1.49
CA PRO A 59 17.67 3.58 1.49
C PRO A 59 18.87 2.83 2.09
N GLY A 60 20.07 3.05 1.56
CA GLY A 60 21.31 2.46 2.09
C GLY A 60 21.61 1.05 1.56
N TRP A 61 20.77 0.06 1.82
CA TRP A 61 21.00 -1.32 1.37
C TRP A 61 19.93 -1.73 0.36
N PRO A 62 20.27 -1.87 -0.93
CA PRO A 62 19.29 -2.24 -1.96
C PRO A 62 18.85 -3.69 -1.81
N MET A 63 17.66 -3.99 -2.32
CA MET A 63 17.13 -5.35 -2.38
C MET A 63 18.05 -6.24 -3.25
N PRO A 64 18.53 -7.38 -2.74
CA PRO A 64 19.29 -8.33 -3.54
C PRO A 64 18.47 -8.87 -4.71
N ALA A 65 19.10 -9.17 -5.83
CA ALA A 65 18.44 -9.89 -6.92
C ALA A 65 18.06 -11.31 -6.47
N GLN A 66 16.85 -11.76 -6.82
CA GLN A 66 16.40 -13.12 -6.58
C GLN A 66 16.80 -14.00 -7.76
N LYS A 67 17.64 -15.02 -7.52
CA LYS A 67 18.16 -15.87 -8.60
C LYS A 67 17.01 -16.65 -9.24
N GLY A 68 16.95 -16.61 -10.58
CA GLY A 68 15.93 -17.31 -11.36
C GLY A 68 14.62 -16.53 -11.50
N GLU A 69 14.52 -15.35 -10.90
CA GLU A 69 13.29 -14.57 -10.84
C GLU A 69 13.52 -13.15 -11.36
N SER A 70 12.77 -12.77 -12.40
CA SER A 70 12.82 -11.40 -12.94
C SER A 70 12.23 -10.38 -11.98
N PHE A 71 11.19 -10.80 -11.24
CA PHE A 71 10.46 -9.99 -10.28
C PHE A 71 10.43 -10.68 -8.91
N PRO A 72 10.87 -10.00 -7.85
CA PRO A 72 10.89 -10.59 -6.51
C PRO A 72 9.53 -11.11 -6.04
N THR A 73 9.52 -12.28 -5.40
CA THR A 73 8.33 -12.82 -4.70
C THR A 73 8.04 -12.05 -3.41
N ALA A 74 6.82 -12.18 -2.88
CA ALA A 74 6.46 -11.65 -1.57
C ALA A 74 7.43 -12.13 -0.48
N ASP A 75 7.76 -13.43 -0.46
CA ASP A 75 8.76 -14.00 0.48
C ASP A 75 10.14 -13.36 0.38
N HIS A 76 10.60 -13.06 -0.83
CA HIS A 76 11.88 -12.37 -1.03
C HIS A 76 11.84 -10.94 -0.50
N VAL A 77 10.70 -10.26 -0.61
CA VAL A 77 10.50 -8.94 0.01
C VAL A 77 10.49 -9.06 1.53
N ILE A 78 9.84 -10.07 2.10
CA ILE A 78 9.84 -10.33 3.56
C ILE A 78 11.27 -10.60 4.06
N ASP A 79 12.04 -11.49 3.42
CA ASP A 79 13.46 -11.76 3.76
C ASP A 79 14.27 -10.46 3.70
N TYR A 80 14.10 -9.69 2.63
CA TYR A 80 14.79 -8.42 2.48
C TYR A 80 14.47 -7.44 3.62
N LEU A 81 13.19 -7.21 3.95
CA LEU A 81 12.81 -6.30 5.03
C LEU A 81 13.30 -6.78 6.39
N THR A 82 13.24 -8.10 6.64
CA THR A 82 13.76 -8.73 7.86
C THR A 82 15.26 -8.49 8.02
N ARG A 83 16.02 -8.77 6.96
CA ARG A 83 17.48 -8.55 6.96
C ARG A 83 17.85 -7.08 6.98
N TYR A 84 17.00 -6.21 6.43
CA TYR A 84 17.20 -4.77 6.42
C TYR A 84 17.07 -4.22 7.85
N GLU A 85 16.06 -4.66 8.59
CA GLU A 85 15.88 -4.36 10.01
C GLU A 85 17.11 -4.77 10.83
N HIS A 86 17.54 -6.03 10.72
CA HIS A 86 18.73 -6.53 11.43
C HIS A 86 20.02 -5.83 11.01
N ARG A 87 20.19 -5.53 9.72
CA ARG A 87 21.40 -4.87 9.20
C ARG A 87 21.63 -3.50 9.82
N TYR A 88 20.56 -2.79 10.14
CA TYR A 88 20.62 -1.44 10.66
C TYR A 88 20.33 -1.34 12.16
N ASP A 89 20.12 -2.49 12.83
CA ASP A 89 19.78 -2.57 14.25
C ASP A 89 18.64 -1.61 14.61
N LEU A 90 17.59 -1.62 13.78
CA LEU A 90 16.46 -0.72 13.98
C LEU A 90 15.67 -1.15 15.23
N PRO A 91 15.30 -0.21 16.12
CA PRO A 91 14.62 -0.51 17.38
C PRO A 91 13.14 -0.81 17.14
N VAL A 92 12.84 -1.97 16.54
CA VAL A 92 11.48 -2.40 16.24
C VAL A 92 10.96 -3.33 17.34
N HIS A 93 9.80 -2.98 17.91
CA HIS A 93 9.12 -3.77 18.93
C HIS A 93 7.88 -4.43 18.31
N ARG A 94 7.80 -5.76 18.48
CA ARG A 94 6.72 -6.62 17.98
C ARG A 94 6.33 -7.70 19.00
N PRO A 95 5.05 -8.13 19.01
CA PRO A 95 3.90 -7.39 18.49
C PRO A 95 3.54 -6.24 19.46
N VAL A 96 3.23 -5.05 18.93
CA VAL A 96 2.70 -3.93 19.71
C VAL A 96 1.53 -3.29 18.96
N HIS A 97 0.35 -3.28 19.57
CA HIS A 97 -0.83 -2.64 19.01
C HIS A 97 -0.98 -1.22 19.55
N VAL A 98 -0.82 -0.23 18.67
CA VAL A 98 -1.08 1.18 18.99
C VAL A 98 -2.56 1.48 18.80
N SER A 99 -3.27 1.79 19.89
CA SER A 99 -4.72 2.05 19.86
C SER A 99 -5.06 3.52 19.68
N ASN A 100 -4.21 4.43 20.18
CA ASN A 100 -4.51 5.85 20.17
C ASN A 100 -3.23 6.71 20.20
N VAL A 101 -3.32 7.88 19.59
CA VAL A 101 -2.38 8.98 19.68
C VAL A 101 -3.19 10.19 20.07
N TYR A 102 -2.76 10.88 21.11
CA TYR A 102 -3.44 12.08 21.60
C TYR A 102 -2.42 13.10 22.08
N GLN A 103 -2.89 14.33 22.29
CA GLN A 103 -2.07 15.41 22.83
C GLN A 103 -2.60 15.83 24.20
N ASP A 104 -1.71 15.97 25.18
CA ASP A 104 -2.03 16.57 26.48
C ASP A 104 -0.96 17.60 26.86
N ARG A 105 -1.39 18.80 27.24
CA ARG A 105 -0.52 19.95 27.62
C ARG A 105 0.62 20.22 26.62
N GLY A 106 0.38 20.02 25.33
CA GLY A 106 1.35 20.26 24.27
C GLY A 106 2.23 19.06 23.91
N GLN A 107 2.18 17.96 24.68
CA GLN A 107 2.98 16.74 24.48
C GLN A 107 2.15 15.64 23.81
N LEU A 108 2.77 14.84 22.91
CA LEU A 108 2.11 13.68 22.31
C LEU A 108 2.27 12.43 23.17
N PHE A 109 1.20 11.64 23.23
CA PHE A 109 1.15 10.35 23.90
C PHE A 109 0.67 9.29 22.92
N VAL A 110 1.25 8.09 23.02
CA VAL A 110 0.94 6.92 22.19
C VAL A 110 0.50 5.79 23.11
N ASP A 111 -0.79 5.47 23.09
CA ASP A 111 -1.34 4.35 23.86
C ASP A 111 -1.12 3.04 23.11
N THR A 112 -0.56 2.07 23.84
CA THR A 112 -0.34 0.71 23.33
C THR A 112 -0.88 -0.32 24.31
N ASP A 113 -1.01 -1.56 23.84
CA ASP A 113 -1.29 -2.73 24.67
C ASP A 113 -0.20 -3.06 25.70
N THR A 114 0.97 -2.43 25.60
CA THR A 114 2.11 -2.61 26.51
C THR A 114 2.37 -1.40 27.42
N GLY A 115 1.53 -0.36 27.32
CA GLY A 115 1.67 0.89 28.08
C GLY A 115 1.67 2.12 27.19
N THR A 116 1.64 3.30 27.81
CA THR A 116 1.63 4.59 27.11
C THR A 116 3.04 5.16 26.99
N LEU A 117 3.41 5.61 25.79
CA LEU A 117 4.67 6.29 25.53
C LEU A 117 4.44 7.80 25.39
N GLU A 118 5.19 8.59 26.14
CA GLU A 118 5.32 10.03 25.93
C GLU A 118 6.39 10.30 24.85
N THR A 119 6.04 11.09 23.84
CA THR A 119 6.92 11.38 22.70
C THR A 119 6.74 12.77 22.13
N THR A 120 7.80 13.33 21.54
CA THR A 120 7.75 14.66 20.93
C THR A 120 7.16 14.62 19.53
N ALA A 121 7.43 13.57 18.75
CA ALA A 121 6.95 13.44 17.38
C ALA A 121 6.47 12.01 17.07
N VAL A 122 5.49 11.90 16.18
CA VAL A 122 4.95 10.64 15.70
C VAL A 122 5.07 10.56 14.18
N ILE A 123 5.59 9.44 13.69
CA ILE A 123 5.55 9.07 12.28
C ILE A 123 4.60 7.90 12.11
N SER A 124 3.43 8.17 11.53
CA SER A 124 2.42 7.17 11.20
C SER A 124 2.76 6.50 9.86
N ALA A 125 2.99 5.19 9.86
CA ALA A 125 3.45 4.39 8.71
C ALA A 125 2.79 2.99 8.66
N THR A 126 1.50 2.90 9.01
CA THR A 126 0.75 1.63 9.17
C THR A 126 0.20 1.07 7.85
N GLY A 127 0.35 1.79 6.74
CA GLY A 127 -0.10 1.37 5.42
C GLY A 127 -1.62 1.25 5.30
N THR A 128 -2.08 0.38 4.39
CA THR A 128 -3.50 0.33 3.98
C THR A 128 -4.12 -1.06 4.11
N TRP A 129 -3.30 -2.11 4.21
CA TRP A 129 -3.74 -3.51 4.07
C TRP A 129 -4.84 -3.92 5.07
N GLN A 130 -4.80 -3.42 6.30
CA GLN A 130 -5.82 -3.70 7.33
C GLN A 130 -7.19 -3.03 7.08
N ARG A 131 -7.31 -2.21 6.04
CA ARG A 131 -8.55 -1.47 5.73
C ARG A 131 -8.96 -1.75 4.28
N PRO A 132 -9.31 -2.99 3.93
CA PRO A 132 -9.85 -3.31 2.61
C PRO A 132 -11.09 -2.44 2.33
N TYR A 133 -11.22 -1.99 1.09
CA TYR A 133 -12.38 -1.20 0.67
C TYR A 133 -13.26 -2.04 -0.23
N VAL A 134 -14.38 -2.52 0.33
CA VAL A 134 -15.48 -3.11 -0.45
C VAL A 134 -16.56 -2.02 -0.58
N PRO A 135 -16.94 -1.62 -1.80
CA PRO A 135 -18.00 -0.62 -1.98
C PRO A 135 -19.34 -1.20 -1.51
N ALA A 136 -20.15 -0.37 -0.84
CA ALA A 136 -21.56 -0.72 -0.63
C ALA A 136 -22.24 -0.75 -2.01
N TYR A 137 -22.69 -1.93 -2.43
CA TYR A 137 -23.27 -2.15 -3.74
C TYR A 137 -24.70 -2.71 -3.63
N PRO A 138 -25.65 -2.26 -4.47
CA PRO A 138 -27.01 -2.79 -4.43
C PRO A 138 -27.04 -4.31 -4.62
N GLY A 139 -27.81 -5.01 -3.78
CA GLY A 139 -27.96 -6.48 -3.83
C GLY A 139 -26.83 -7.28 -3.19
N CYS A 140 -25.83 -6.64 -2.58
CA CYS A 140 -24.72 -7.36 -1.91
C CYS A 140 -25.19 -8.35 -0.84
N GLU A 141 -26.26 -8.03 -0.11
CA GLU A 141 -26.83 -8.90 0.94
C GLU A 141 -27.62 -10.09 0.35
N ASP A 142 -28.08 -9.97 -0.90
CA ASP A 142 -28.90 -10.99 -1.57
C ASP A 142 -28.04 -12.06 -2.26
N PHE A 143 -26.79 -11.74 -2.62
CA PHE A 143 -25.90 -12.63 -3.35
C PHE A 143 -25.51 -13.84 -2.48
N THR A 144 -25.78 -15.04 -2.99
CA THR A 144 -25.60 -16.30 -2.26
C THR A 144 -24.24 -16.95 -2.47
N GLY A 145 -23.46 -16.47 -3.45
CA GLY A 145 -22.09 -16.93 -3.70
C GLY A 145 -21.07 -16.32 -2.74
N ARG A 146 -19.80 -16.69 -2.93
CA ARG A 146 -18.69 -16.20 -2.10
C ARG A 146 -18.33 -14.77 -2.49
N GLN A 147 -18.34 -13.84 -1.54
CA GLN A 147 -17.75 -12.51 -1.71
C GLN A 147 -16.49 -12.43 -0.86
N LEU A 148 -15.40 -11.96 -1.45
CA LEU A 148 -14.16 -11.76 -0.72
C LEU A 148 -13.40 -10.55 -1.27
N HIS A 149 -12.58 -9.93 -0.43
CA HIS A 149 -11.63 -8.93 -0.91
C HIS A 149 -10.28 -9.58 -1.24
N THR A 150 -9.41 -8.88 -1.98
CA THR A 150 -8.03 -9.33 -2.26
C THR A 150 -7.23 -9.75 -1.00
N VAL A 151 -7.62 -9.32 0.20
CA VAL A 151 -6.94 -9.74 1.45
C VAL A 151 -7.22 -11.18 1.84
N GLU A 152 -8.28 -11.77 1.30
CA GLU A 152 -8.72 -13.15 1.53
C GLU A 152 -8.39 -14.06 0.33
N TYR A 153 -7.81 -13.50 -0.74
CA TYR A 153 -7.35 -14.27 -1.89
C TYR A 153 -5.96 -14.86 -1.60
N ASP A 154 -5.80 -16.17 -1.80
CA ASP A 154 -4.53 -16.87 -1.57
C ASP A 154 -4.02 -17.60 -2.81
N SER A 155 -4.89 -18.35 -3.49
CA SER A 155 -4.52 -19.18 -4.65
C SER A 155 -5.69 -19.35 -5.63
N PRO A 156 -5.43 -19.62 -6.92
CA PRO A 156 -6.47 -19.84 -7.91
C PRO A 156 -7.20 -21.18 -7.76
N GLU A 157 -6.57 -22.19 -7.16
CA GLU A 157 -7.10 -23.54 -7.06
C GLU A 157 -8.44 -23.59 -6.31
N ASP A 158 -8.67 -22.66 -5.39
CA ASP A 158 -9.94 -22.42 -4.68
C ASP A 158 -11.13 -22.14 -5.60
N TYR A 159 -10.88 -21.77 -6.86
CA TYR A 159 -11.88 -21.35 -7.85
C TYR A 159 -11.99 -22.31 -9.03
N THR A 160 -11.33 -23.46 -8.99
CA THR A 160 -11.34 -24.45 -10.08
C THR A 160 -12.77 -24.77 -10.52
N ASP A 161 -13.02 -24.68 -11.83
CA ASP A 161 -14.31 -24.93 -12.49
C ASP A 161 -15.46 -23.99 -12.08
N GLN A 162 -15.17 -22.86 -11.41
CA GLN A 162 -16.17 -21.84 -11.03
C GLN A 162 -16.29 -20.72 -12.07
N ARG A 163 -17.36 -19.93 -11.94
CA ARG A 163 -17.50 -18.60 -12.57
C ARG A 163 -17.18 -17.53 -11.55
N VAL A 164 -16.14 -16.74 -11.82
CA VAL A 164 -15.60 -15.76 -10.88
C VAL A 164 -15.69 -14.36 -11.49
N VAL A 165 -16.37 -13.45 -10.81
CA VAL A 165 -16.33 -12.02 -11.15
C VAL A 165 -15.19 -11.36 -10.39
N ILE A 166 -14.30 -10.69 -11.09
CA ILE A 166 -13.18 -9.96 -10.49
C ILE A 166 -13.43 -8.47 -10.71
N VAL A 167 -13.53 -7.70 -9.62
CA VAL A 167 -13.90 -6.28 -9.67
C VAL A 167 -12.70 -5.40 -9.33
N GLY A 168 -12.27 -4.53 -10.25
CA GLY A 168 -11.19 -3.57 -10.02
C GLY A 168 -10.29 -3.38 -11.23
N GLY A 169 -9.75 -2.18 -11.43
CA GLY A 169 -9.02 -1.81 -12.66
C GLY A 169 -7.50 -1.65 -12.52
N GLY A 170 -6.91 -2.10 -11.41
CA GLY A 170 -5.48 -1.93 -11.11
C GLY A 170 -4.66 -3.22 -11.22
N ASN A 171 -3.38 -3.15 -10.83
CA ASN A 171 -2.44 -4.27 -10.89
C ASN A 171 -2.93 -5.53 -10.16
N SER A 172 -3.51 -5.41 -8.96
CA SER A 172 -4.01 -6.58 -8.22
C SER A 172 -5.09 -7.33 -9.00
N ALA A 173 -6.06 -6.61 -9.56
CA ALA A 173 -7.13 -7.22 -10.35
C ALA A 173 -6.59 -7.90 -11.60
N ALA A 174 -5.69 -7.24 -12.35
CA ALA A 174 -5.11 -7.82 -13.55
C ALA A 174 -4.28 -9.08 -13.26
N GLN A 175 -3.52 -9.10 -12.17
CA GLN A 175 -2.75 -10.29 -11.75
C GLN A 175 -3.67 -11.43 -11.30
N ILE A 176 -4.73 -11.13 -10.54
CA ILE A 176 -5.71 -12.14 -10.10
C ILE A 176 -6.52 -12.68 -11.28
N VAL A 177 -6.96 -11.84 -12.22
CA VAL A 177 -7.57 -12.30 -13.48
C VAL A 177 -6.62 -13.23 -14.22
N ALA A 178 -5.35 -12.84 -14.34
CA ALA A 178 -4.38 -13.60 -15.09
C ALA A 178 -4.12 -15.01 -14.54
N GLU A 179 -4.27 -15.18 -13.24
CA GLU A 179 -4.07 -16.45 -12.54
C GLU A 179 -5.36 -17.27 -12.45
N VAL A 180 -6.46 -16.68 -11.99
CA VAL A 180 -7.76 -17.37 -11.83
C VAL A 180 -8.32 -17.83 -13.18
N SER A 181 -8.09 -17.08 -14.27
CA SER A 181 -8.52 -17.49 -15.63
C SER A 181 -7.84 -18.77 -16.14
N THR A 182 -6.79 -19.26 -15.47
CA THR A 182 -6.14 -20.54 -15.84
C THR A 182 -6.90 -21.77 -15.35
N VAL A 183 -7.82 -21.61 -14.38
CA VAL A 183 -8.56 -22.71 -13.74
C VAL A 183 -10.07 -22.46 -13.66
N ALA A 184 -10.53 -21.25 -13.95
CA ALA A 184 -11.92 -20.82 -13.80
C ALA A 184 -12.39 -19.93 -14.96
N GLN A 185 -13.71 -19.81 -15.13
CA GLN A 185 -14.30 -18.81 -16.03
C GLN A 185 -14.31 -17.45 -15.33
N THR A 186 -13.56 -16.48 -15.87
CA THR A 186 -13.47 -15.15 -15.26
C THR A 186 -14.28 -14.11 -16.01
N LEU A 187 -14.99 -13.26 -15.27
CA LEU A 187 -15.53 -12.00 -15.76
C LEU A 187 -14.81 -10.83 -15.07
N TRP A 188 -14.06 -10.04 -15.84
CA TRP A 188 -13.37 -8.88 -15.30
C TRP A 188 -14.22 -7.61 -15.44
N VAL A 189 -14.44 -6.91 -14.33
CA VAL A 189 -15.32 -5.75 -14.25
C VAL A 189 -14.56 -4.54 -13.71
N THR A 190 -14.69 -3.40 -14.40
CA THR A 190 -13.96 -2.17 -14.06
C THR A 190 -14.83 -0.92 -14.18
N GLN A 191 -14.57 0.08 -13.32
CA GLN A 191 -15.24 1.38 -13.39
C GLN A 191 -14.75 2.23 -14.57
N ARG A 192 -13.47 2.12 -14.90
CA ARG A 192 -12.82 2.81 -16.02
C ARG A 192 -12.09 1.78 -16.85
N ARG A 193 -12.07 1.98 -18.16
CA ARG A 193 -11.36 1.10 -19.09
C ARG A 193 -9.90 0.93 -18.62
N PRO A 194 -9.42 -0.32 -18.44
CA PRO A 194 -8.04 -0.58 -18.05
C PRO A 194 -7.05 0.01 -19.03
N ARG A 195 -5.98 0.60 -18.52
CA ARG A 195 -4.87 1.11 -19.31
C ARG A 195 -3.62 0.30 -19.01
N PHE A 196 -3.16 -0.46 -19.99
CA PHE A 196 -1.96 -1.27 -19.89
C PHE A 196 -0.74 -0.46 -20.28
N MET A 197 0.34 -0.63 -19.52
CA MET A 197 1.64 -0.13 -19.93
C MET A 197 2.17 -0.94 -21.12
N PRO A 198 3.08 -0.37 -21.93
CA PRO A 198 3.80 -1.13 -22.94
C PRO A 198 4.56 -2.33 -22.34
N ASP A 199 4.73 -3.40 -23.13
CA ASP A 199 5.35 -4.66 -22.65
C ASP A 199 6.82 -4.52 -22.22
N ASP A 200 7.50 -3.52 -22.77
CA ASP A 200 8.91 -3.18 -22.50
C ASP A 200 9.08 -2.17 -21.34
N VAL A 201 7.98 -1.73 -20.73
CA VAL A 201 8.01 -0.89 -19.52
C VAL A 201 8.21 -1.77 -18.29
N ASP A 202 9.42 -1.71 -17.74
CA ASP A 202 9.76 -2.30 -16.44
C ASP A 202 9.93 -1.23 -15.35
N GLY A 203 10.36 -1.66 -14.16
CA GLY A 203 10.61 -0.80 -12.99
C GLY A 203 11.53 0.39 -13.24
N ARG A 204 12.42 0.33 -14.24
CA ARG A 204 13.32 1.44 -14.63
C ARG A 204 12.55 2.60 -15.20
N VAL A 205 11.66 2.31 -16.15
CA VAL A 205 10.83 3.33 -16.79
C VAL A 205 9.87 3.94 -15.78
N LEU A 206 9.33 3.14 -14.86
CA LEU A 206 8.49 3.64 -13.75
C LEU A 206 9.26 4.59 -12.83
N PHE A 207 10.51 4.26 -12.52
CA PHE A 207 11.38 5.10 -11.71
C PHE A 207 11.77 6.40 -12.42
N ASP A 208 12.15 6.33 -13.69
CA ASP A 208 12.55 7.50 -14.48
C ASP A 208 11.39 8.48 -14.63
N VAL A 209 10.19 7.97 -14.93
CA VAL A 209 8.97 8.78 -15.02
C VAL A 209 8.57 9.35 -13.66
N ALA A 210 8.75 8.59 -12.57
CA ALA A 210 8.50 9.07 -11.22
C ALA A 210 9.47 10.19 -10.79
N THR A 211 10.72 10.11 -11.24
CA THR A 211 11.75 11.13 -11.00
C THR A 211 11.49 12.37 -11.85
N ALA A 212 11.14 12.19 -13.13
CA ALA A 212 10.84 13.27 -14.07
C ALA A 212 9.62 14.09 -13.62
N ARG A 213 8.55 13.44 -13.14
CA ARG A 213 7.38 14.12 -12.59
C ARG A 213 7.72 14.99 -11.39
N GLU A 214 8.53 14.49 -10.47
CA GLU A 214 8.93 15.26 -9.31
C GLU A 214 9.77 16.49 -9.71
N ALA A 215 10.70 16.32 -10.65
CA ALA A 215 11.47 17.43 -11.20
C ALA A 215 10.57 18.47 -11.88
N ALA A 216 9.51 18.04 -12.57
CA ALA A 216 8.50 18.91 -13.15
C ALA A 216 7.70 19.66 -12.06
N GLN A 217 7.23 18.97 -11.02
CA GLN A 217 6.47 19.55 -9.92
C GLN A 217 7.29 20.59 -9.14
N ARG A 218 8.56 20.30 -8.83
CA ARG A 218 9.49 21.27 -8.21
C ARG A 218 9.73 22.50 -9.10
N ALA A 219 9.61 22.33 -10.41
CA ALA A 219 9.72 23.42 -11.39
C ALA A 219 8.36 24.09 -11.70
N GLY A 220 7.28 23.77 -10.99
CA GLY A 220 5.94 24.33 -11.22
C GLY A 220 5.31 23.90 -12.56
N ARG A 221 5.73 22.77 -13.12
CA ARG A 221 5.22 22.20 -14.37
C ARG A 221 4.38 20.96 -14.10
N ASP A 222 3.35 20.75 -14.92
CA ASP A 222 2.52 19.56 -14.87
C ASP A 222 3.15 18.40 -15.65
N HIS A 223 2.91 17.16 -15.19
CA HIS A 223 3.45 15.94 -15.79
C HIS A 223 2.61 14.72 -15.38
N ASP A 224 2.09 13.98 -16.36
CA ASP A 224 1.17 12.84 -16.14
C ASP A 224 1.76 11.70 -15.29
N GLY A 225 3.08 11.65 -15.16
CA GLY A 225 3.80 10.68 -14.33
C GLY A 225 3.57 9.25 -14.79
N VAL A 226 3.70 8.30 -13.86
CA VAL A 226 3.57 6.87 -14.16
C VAL A 226 2.18 6.53 -14.72
N SER A 227 1.14 7.22 -14.22
CA SER A 227 -0.22 7.14 -14.74
C SER A 227 -0.37 7.59 -16.21
N GLY A 228 0.61 8.33 -16.77
CA GLY A 228 0.65 8.64 -18.20
C GLY A 228 0.98 7.41 -19.07
N LEU A 229 1.76 6.47 -18.55
CA LEU A 229 2.17 5.24 -19.27
C LEU A 229 1.09 4.16 -19.26
N GLY A 230 0.22 4.17 -18.27
CA GLY A 230 -0.77 3.12 -18.01
C GLY A 230 -0.92 2.91 -16.51
N ASP A 231 -1.95 2.18 -16.12
CA ASP A 231 -2.26 1.88 -14.71
C ASP A 231 -1.82 0.46 -14.32
N ILE A 232 -1.68 -0.43 -15.31
CA ILE A 232 -1.35 -1.86 -15.13
C ILE A 232 -0.02 -2.19 -15.80
N VAL A 233 0.91 -2.76 -15.03
CA VAL A 233 2.17 -3.28 -15.55
C VAL A 233 1.97 -4.63 -16.18
N MET A 234 2.52 -4.82 -17.37
CA MET A 234 2.45 -6.06 -18.14
C MET A 234 3.45 -7.09 -17.60
N VAL A 235 3.31 -7.50 -16.33
CA VAL A 235 4.09 -8.60 -15.75
C VAL A 235 3.82 -9.93 -16.47
N PRO A 236 4.72 -10.94 -16.39
CA PRO A 236 4.60 -12.17 -17.16
C PRO A 236 3.22 -12.85 -17.14
N PRO A 237 2.55 -13.05 -15.97
CA PRO A 237 1.21 -13.66 -15.97
C PRO A 237 0.17 -12.78 -16.68
N VAL A 238 0.24 -11.45 -16.53
CA VAL A 238 -0.69 -10.51 -17.19
C VAL A 238 -0.51 -10.52 -18.71
N ARG A 239 0.74 -10.59 -19.21
CA ARG A 239 0.98 -10.78 -20.66
C ARG A 239 0.40 -12.09 -21.16
N ALA A 240 0.62 -13.19 -20.44
CA ALA A 240 0.06 -14.49 -20.82
C ALA A 240 -1.48 -14.45 -20.86
N ALA A 241 -2.13 -13.80 -19.90
CA ALA A 241 -3.58 -13.63 -19.87
C ALA A 241 -4.10 -12.76 -21.02
N ARG A 242 -3.38 -11.69 -21.38
CA ARG A 242 -3.69 -10.90 -22.59
C ARG A 242 -3.64 -11.78 -23.83
N ASP A 243 -2.58 -12.58 -23.97
CA ASP A 243 -2.34 -13.40 -25.16
C ASP A 243 -3.37 -14.54 -25.29
N ARG A 244 -3.96 -14.99 -24.17
CA ARG A 244 -5.13 -15.89 -24.15
C ARG A 244 -6.46 -15.20 -24.46
N GLY A 245 -6.53 -13.87 -24.36
CA GLY A 245 -7.75 -13.09 -24.52
C GLY A 245 -8.57 -12.91 -23.23
N ASP A 246 -7.97 -13.13 -22.05
CA ASP A 246 -8.68 -13.11 -20.77
C ASP A 246 -8.82 -11.69 -20.18
N LEU A 247 -8.07 -10.71 -20.71
CA LEU A 247 -8.05 -9.32 -20.22
C LEU A 247 -9.11 -8.42 -20.88
N ASN A 248 -10.33 -8.94 -21.03
CA ASN A 248 -11.47 -8.21 -21.57
C ASN A 248 -12.36 -7.70 -20.43
N ALA A 249 -12.22 -6.41 -20.10
CA ALA A 249 -12.99 -5.78 -19.02
C ALA A 249 -14.37 -5.30 -19.50
N LEU A 250 -15.40 -5.62 -18.73
CA LEU A 250 -16.74 -5.02 -18.86
C LEU A 250 -16.90 -3.78 -17.95
N PRO A 251 -17.84 -2.88 -18.27
CA PRO A 251 -18.26 -1.82 -17.37
C PRO A 251 -18.84 -2.39 -16.07
N MET A 252 -18.81 -1.58 -15.01
CA MET A 252 -19.43 -1.92 -13.73
C MET A 252 -20.91 -2.28 -13.90
N PHE A 253 -21.33 -3.45 -13.38
CA PHE A 253 -22.74 -3.87 -13.29
C PHE A 253 -23.56 -2.93 -12.39
N GLU A 254 -24.88 -2.89 -12.50
CA GLU A 254 -25.72 -1.98 -11.70
C GLU A 254 -26.02 -2.53 -10.30
N ARG A 255 -26.19 -3.85 -10.18
CA ARG A 255 -26.51 -4.53 -8.91
C ARG A 255 -26.05 -5.99 -8.90
N LEU A 256 -25.95 -6.56 -7.72
CA LEU A 256 -25.88 -8.01 -7.53
C LEU A 256 -27.31 -8.58 -7.54
N THR A 257 -27.42 -9.83 -7.97
CA THR A 257 -28.61 -10.67 -7.84
C THR A 257 -28.30 -11.80 -6.88
N SER A 258 -29.27 -12.65 -6.54
CA SER A 258 -29.01 -13.80 -5.68
C SER A 258 -28.01 -14.80 -6.25
N ALA A 259 -27.84 -14.82 -7.58
CA ALA A 259 -27.00 -15.77 -8.30
C ALA A 259 -25.85 -15.13 -9.11
N GLY A 260 -25.68 -13.80 -9.06
CA GLY A 260 -24.64 -13.13 -9.83
C GLY A 260 -24.76 -11.61 -9.91
N VAL A 261 -24.53 -11.06 -11.11
CA VAL A 261 -24.49 -9.61 -11.37
C VAL A 261 -25.41 -9.23 -12.53
N SER A 262 -25.94 -8.00 -12.53
CA SER A 262 -26.90 -7.50 -13.52
C SER A 262 -26.57 -6.07 -13.95
N TRP A 263 -26.65 -5.77 -15.25
CA TRP A 263 -26.44 -4.44 -15.84
C TRP A 263 -27.77 -3.72 -16.13
N ALA A 264 -27.69 -2.42 -16.37
CA ALA A 264 -28.84 -1.56 -16.65
C ALA A 264 -29.62 -1.92 -17.92
N ASP A 265 -29.01 -2.66 -18.85
CA ASP A 265 -29.69 -3.18 -20.04
C ASP A 265 -30.46 -4.49 -19.78
N GLY A 266 -30.44 -4.98 -18.53
CA GLY A 266 -31.09 -6.21 -18.10
C GLY A 266 -30.27 -7.47 -18.36
N SER A 267 -29.07 -7.37 -18.94
CA SER A 267 -28.16 -8.52 -19.04
C SER A 267 -27.73 -8.98 -17.64
N GLU A 268 -27.58 -10.29 -17.47
CA GLU A 268 -27.16 -10.91 -16.22
C GLU A 268 -26.03 -11.90 -16.45
N TYR A 269 -25.15 -12.04 -15.46
CA TYR A 269 -24.09 -13.04 -15.44
C TYR A 269 -24.11 -13.75 -14.09
N SER A 270 -24.40 -15.05 -14.10
CA SER A 270 -24.35 -15.87 -12.89
C SER A 270 -22.91 -16.20 -12.51
N CYS A 271 -22.56 -16.10 -11.23
CA CYS A 271 -21.23 -16.39 -10.73
C CYS A 271 -21.28 -17.04 -9.35
N ASP A 272 -20.24 -17.82 -9.04
CA ASP A 272 -20.09 -18.55 -7.79
C ASP A 272 -19.28 -17.73 -6.77
N ALA A 273 -18.38 -16.86 -7.26
CA ALA A 273 -17.57 -15.98 -6.43
C ALA A 273 -17.36 -14.59 -7.04
N ILE A 274 -17.19 -13.59 -6.16
CA ILE A 274 -16.81 -12.21 -6.48
C ILE A 274 -15.57 -11.84 -5.70
N ILE A 275 -14.47 -11.55 -6.40
CA ILE A 275 -13.21 -11.06 -5.82
C ILE A 275 -13.15 -9.53 -5.98
N TRP A 276 -13.31 -8.82 -4.87
CA TRP A 276 -13.22 -7.37 -4.79
C TRP A 276 -11.74 -6.94 -4.74
N CYS A 277 -11.21 -6.53 -5.88
CA CYS A 277 -9.90 -5.91 -6.04
C CYS A 277 -10.02 -4.37 -6.04
N THR A 278 -10.83 -3.85 -5.13
CA THR A 278 -11.29 -2.45 -5.09
C THR A 278 -10.41 -1.52 -4.26
N GLY A 279 -9.26 -2.03 -3.80
CA GLY A 279 -8.24 -1.25 -3.12
C GLY A 279 -8.51 -1.11 -1.63
N PHE A 280 -7.87 -0.12 -1.02
CA PHE A 280 -7.77 -0.02 0.43
C PHE A 280 -7.91 1.42 0.90
N LYS A 281 -8.30 1.60 2.16
CA LYS A 281 -8.24 2.88 2.87
C LYS A 281 -6.97 2.94 3.73
N PRO A 282 -6.49 4.13 4.11
CA PRO A 282 -5.43 4.27 5.10
C PRO A 282 -5.81 3.71 6.47
N HIS A 283 -4.91 2.99 7.14
CA HIS A 283 -5.12 2.50 8.50
C HIS A 283 -4.77 3.56 9.55
N LEU A 284 -5.72 4.45 9.86
CA LEU A 284 -5.47 5.65 10.67
C LEU A 284 -6.31 5.75 11.95
N ASN A 285 -6.91 4.65 12.42
CA ASN A 285 -7.79 4.68 13.60
C ASN A 285 -7.06 5.15 14.86
N HIS A 286 -5.76 4.87 14.97
CA HIS A 286 -4.93 5.32 16.08
C HIS A 286 -4.76 6.85 16.13
N LEU A 287 -5.17 7.60 15.11
CA LEU A 287 -5.10 9.07 15.09
C LEU A 287 -6.41 9.74 15.52
N ASN A 288 -7.45 8.97 15.88
CA ASN A 288 -8.75 9.51 16.25
C ASN A 288 -8.74 10.36 17.54
N GLY A 289 -7.73 10.19 18.40
CA GLY A 289 -7.53 11.01 19.60
C GLY A 289 -6.94 12.40 19.34
N LEU A 290 -6.60 12.73 18.09
CA LEU A 290 -6.14 14.05 17.68
C LEU A 290 -7.25 14.83 16.98
N GLU A 291 -7.33 16.13 17.25
CA GLU A 291 -8.23 17.06 16.56
C GLU A 291 -7.66 17.43 15.17
N LEU A 292 -7.71 16.49 14.23
CA LEU A 292 -7.21 16.67 12.87
C LEU A 292 -8.30 17.11 11.90
N THR A 293 -7.92 17.89 10.89
CA THR A 293 -8.73 18.21 9.72
C THR A 293 -8.71 17.02 8.76
N TRP A 294 -9.88 16.45 8.47
CA TRP A 294 -10.03 15.29 7.57
C TRP A 294 -10.60 15.69 6.21
N LYS A 295 -10.05 15.11 5.15
CA LYS A 295 -10.59 15.21 3.78
C LYS A 295 -10.43 13.87 3.08
N ASN A 296 -11.47 13.43 2.37
CA ASN A 296 -11.44 12.17 1.60
C ASN A 296 -11.01 10.93 2.41
N GLY A 297 -11.31 10.91 3.71
CA GLY A 297 -11.02 9.75 4.58
C GLY A 297 -9.60 9.70 5.14
N HIS A 298 -8.82 10.78 5.06
CA HIS A 298 -7.50 10.90 5.69
C HIS A 298 -7.25 12.33 6.21
N PRO A 299 -6.29 12.54 7.13
CA PRO A 299 -5.86 13.87 7.55
C PRO A 299 -5.31 14.69 6.39
N VAL A 300 -5.49 16.01 6.45
CA VAL A 300 -4.89 16.93 5.48
C VAL A 300 -3.40 17.13 5.83
N THR A 301 -2.55 17.03 4.82
CA THR A 301 -1.09 17.14 4.98
C THR A 301 -0.47 18.15 4.02
N GLU A 302 0.62 18.79 4.45
CA GLU A 302 1.59 19.43 3.57
C GLU A 302 2.78 18.48 3.37
N GLY A 303 2.87 17.87 2.19
CA GLY A 303 3.76 16.73 1.97
C GLY A 303 3.37 15.57 2.90
N THR A 304 4.21 15.31 3.90
CA THR A 304 3.97 14.25 4.89
C THR A 304 3.49 14.79 6.23
N GLN A 305 3.64 16.09 6.49
CA GLN A 305 3.34 16.69 7.79
C GLN A 305 1.84 17.00 7.90
N SER A 306 1.23 16.70 9.04
CA SER A 306 -0.14 17.14 9.35
C SER A 306 -0.20 18.66 9.46
N ILE A 307 -1.25 19.28 8.91
CA ILE A 307 -1.44 20.74 9.04
C ILE A 307 -1.87 21.16 10.44
N ASP A 308 -2.47 20.25 11.23
CA ASP A 308 -2.99 20.54 12.57
C ASP A 308 -2.01 20.15 13.69
N ALA A 309 -1.03 19.29 13.39
CA ALA A 309 -0.07 18.78 14.37
C ALA A 309 1.34 18.70 13.79
N SER A 310 2.19 19.69 14.10
CA SER A 310 3.54 19.80 13.51
C SER A 310 4.46 18.63 13.85
N GLY A 311 4.24 17.94 14.97
CA GLY A 311 4.97 16.73 15.35
C GLY A 311 4.45 15.44 14.69
N LEU A 312 3.38 15.49 13.90
CA LEU A 312 2.78 14.33 13.24
C LEU A 312 3.12 14.28 11.75
N HIS A 313 3.73 13.18 11.32
CA HIS A 313 3.96 12.87 9.91
C HIS A 313 3.26 11.58 9.50
N LEU A 314 2.79 11.52 8.25
CA LEU A 314 2.14 10.36 7.64
C LEU A 314 2.97 9.90 6.43
N LEU A 315 3.37 8.62 6.42
CA LEU A 315 4.28 8.06 5.43
C LEU A 315 3.72 6.78 4.81
N GLY A 316 3.83 6.69 3.47
CA GLY A 316 3.63 5.44 2.75
C GLY A 316 2.18 5.02 2.51
N TYR A 317 1.21 5.93 2.64
CA TYR A 317 -0.21 5.62 2.44
C TYR A 317 -0.72 5.80 1.01
N GLY A 318 0.08 6.44 0.14
CA GLY A 318 -0.27 6.68 -1.26
C GLY A 318 0.13 8.09 -1.71
N ASP A 319 -0.33 8.49 -2.89
CA ASP A 319 0.09 9.77 -3.50
C ASP A 319 -0.22 11.00 -2.63
N TRP A 320 -1.22 10.92 -1.76
CA TRP A 320 -1.58 12.00 -0.84
C TRP A 320 -0.53 12.24 0.27
N THR A 321 0.29 11.23 0.61
CA THR A 321 1.48 11.38 1.48
C THR A 321 2.78 11.53 0.67
N GLY A 322 2.66 11.90 -0.59
CA GLY A 322 3.77 12.03 -1.53
C GLY A 322 3.71 10.99 -2.65
N PHE A 323 4.09 11.44 -3.84
CA PHE A 323 3.98 10.65 -5.07
C PHE A 323 4.67 9.28 -4.95
N ALA A 324 3.95 8.23 -5.30
CA ALA A 324 4.36 6.82 -5.22
C ALA A 324 4.81 6.37 -3.82
N SER A 325 4.45 7.08 -2.74
CA SER A 325 4.96 6.78 -1.39
C SER A 325 4.56 5.39 -0.89
N ALA A 326 3.45 4.82 -1.38
CA ALA A 326 3.02 3.44 -1.10
C ALA A 326 3.79 2.35 -1.88
N THR A 327 4.96 2.68 -2.47
CA THR A 327 5.88 1.73 -3.10
C THR A 327 7.19 1.68 -2.30
N ILE A 328 7.96 0.59 -2.42
CA ILE A 328 9.24 0.46 -1.69
C ILE A 328 10.17 1.64 -1.99
N ILE A 329 10.30 1.99 -3.28
CA ILE A 329 11.17 3.08 -3.73
C ILE A 329 10.63 4.47 -3.35
N GLY A 330 9.31 4.70 -3.45
CA GLY A 330 8.72 5.99 -3.10
C GLY A 330 8.68 6.24 -1.59
N ALA A 331 8.54 5.18 -0.78
CA ALA A 331 8.65 5.25 0.67
C ALA A 331 10.03 5.75 1.10
N ALA A 332 11.10 5.27 0.47
CA ALA A 332 12.47 5.72 0.73
C ALA A 332 12.64 7.23 0.50
N ARG A 333 12.04 7.77 -0.57
CA ARG A 333 12.13 9.18 -0.90
C ARG A 333 11.41 10.08 0.11
N THR A 334 10.15 9.75 0.41
CA THR A 334 9.31 10.56 1.30
C THR A 334 9.79 10.51 2.75
N ALA A 335 10.30 9.35 3.21
CA ALA A 335 10.88 9.20 4.54
C ALA A 335 12.07 10.14 4.79
N LYS A 336 12.92 10.41 3.79
CA LYS A 336 14.07 11.30 3.95
C LYS A 336 13.66 12.72 4.34
N SER A 337 12.69 13.27 3.64
CA SER A 337 12.19 14.63 3.91
C SER A 337 11.44 14.68 5.23
N ALA A 338 10.54 13.71 5.48
CA ALA A 338 9.79 13.63 6.73
C ALA A 338 10.71 13.58 7.96
N VAL A 339 11.77 12.77 7.93
CA VAL A 339 12.72 12.69 9.05
C VAL A 339 13.55 13.96 9.22
N ALA A 340 13.86 14.68 8.13
CA ALA A 340 14.53 15.97 8.23
C ALA A 340 13.64 17.02 8.95
N ASP A 341 12.35 17.04 8.63
CA ASP A 341 11.37 17.93 9.25
C ASP A 341 11.15 17.56 10.72
N VAL A 342 10.96 16.27 11.04
CA VAL A 342 10.87 15.75 12.42
C VAL A 342 12.11 16.12 13.23
N ASN A 343 13.32 15.94 12.68
CA ASN A 343 14.55 16.28 13.38
C ASN A 343 14.66 17.79 13.67
N LYS A 344 14.21 18.64 12.75
CA LYS A 344 14.15 20.08 12.99
C LYS A 344 13.14 20.42 14.08
N TYR A 345 11.95 19.80 14.04
CA TYR A 345 10.88 20.01 15.01
C TYR A 345 11.32 19.61 16.42
N VAL A 346 11.77 18.37 16.61
CA VAL A 346 12.21 17.85 17.91
C VAL A 346 13.31 18.72 18.53
N ARG A 347 14.33 19.09 17.74
CA ARG A 347 15.43 19.94 18.23
C ARG A 347 14.97 21.36 18.59
N SER A 348 13.95 21.89 17.92
CA SER A 348 13.38 23.19 18.27
C SER A 348 12.60 23.14 19.58
N THR A 349 11.88 22.05 19.84
CA THR A 349 11.13 21.83 21.09
C THR A 349 12.07 21.59 22.27
N GLN A 350 13.17 20.86 22.09
CA GLN A 350 14.19 20.62 23.12
C GLN A 350 14.98 21.90 23.51
N ALA A 351 14.96 22.94 22.67
CA ALA A 351 15.66 24.19 22.91
C ALA A 351 14.81 25.27 23.62
N GLN A 352 13.52 25.01 23.83
CA GLN A 352 12.57 25.89 24.51
C GLN A 352 12.44 25.55 25.99
#